data_AF-A0A4Q2YP30-F1
#
_entry.id   AF-A0A4Q2YP30-F1
#
_cell.length_a   1.000
_cell.length_b   1.000
_cell.length_c   1.000
_cell.angle_alpha   90.00
_cell.angle_beta   90.00
_cell.angle_gamma   90.00
#
_symmetry.space_group_name_H-M   'P 1'
#
loop_
_entity.id
_entity.type
_entity.pdbx_description
1 polymer ?
#
loop_
_entity_poly.entity_id
_entity_poly.type
_entity_poly.pdbx_seq_one_letter_code
_entity_poly.pdbx_strand_id
1 'polypeptide(L)' 'MTASTAFKVLTQQQWADFERERVFRGAPVDIADGYIHLSTAEQLESTIAKHFAG' A
#
# COMPACT_ATOMS: atom_id res chain seq x y z
N MET A 1 3.58 -16.42 -13.02
CA MET A 1 2.34 -16.76 -12.29
C MET A 1 1.88 -15.49 -11.59
N THR A 2 0.63 -15.06 -11.76
CA THR A 2 0.09 -13.94 -10.97
C THR A 2 -0.13 -14.40 -9.54
N ALA A 3 0.36 -13.63 -8.55
CA ALA A 3 0.12 -13.96 -7.16
C ALA A 3 -1.37 -13.82 -6.85
N SER A 4 -1.97 -14.85 -6.24
CA SER A 4 -3.39 -14.85 -5.86
C SER A 4 -3.72 -13.86 -4.73
N THR A 5 -2.69 -13.34 -4.05
CA THR A 5 -2.81 -12.40 -2.93
C THR A 5 -1.84 -11.24 -3.16
N ALA A 6 -2.37 -10.03 -3.01
CA ALA A 6 -1.63 -8.79 -3.10
C ALA A 6 -1.75 -8.02 -1.78
N PHE A 7 -0.69 -7.32 -1.41
CA PHE A 7 -0.56 -6.59 -0.16
C PHE A 7 -0.47 -5.09 -0.45
N LYS A 8 -1.16 -4.29 0.35
CA LYS A 8 -0.96 -2.84 0.42
C LYS A 8 -0.32 -2.51 1.75
N VAL A 9 0.77 -1.75 1.73
CA VAL A 9 1.36 -1.18 2.94
C VAL A 9 0.78 0.21 3.13
N LEU A 10 0.29 0.50 4.34
CA LEU A 10 -0.30 1.78 4.74
C LEU A 10 0.47 2.30 5.96
N THR A 11 0.62 3.62 6.06
CA THR A 11 1.01 4.25 7.33
C THR A 11 -0.13 4.14 8.34
N GLN A 12 0.16 4.36 9.63
CA GLN A 12 -0.86 4.32 10.68
C GLN A 12 -2.02 5.31 10.41
N GLN A 13 -1.69 6.51 9.94
CA GLN A 13 -2.70 7.53 9.61
C GLN A 13 -3.58 7.07 8.42
N GLN A 14 -2.97 6.55 7.37
CA GLN A 14 -3.70 6.02 6.21
C GLN A 14 -4.63 4.86 6.59
N TRP A 15 -4.20 4.00 7.52
CA TRP A 15 -5.05 2.93 8.05
C TRP A 15 -6.24 3.50 8.83
N ALA A 16 -6.02 4.44 9.74
CA ALA A 16 -7.09 5.06 10.52
C ALA A 16 -8.13 5.77 9.63
N ASP A 17 -7.68 6.47 8.59
CA ASP A 17 -8.57 7.12 7.62
C ASP A 17 -9.35 6.07 6.81
N PHE A 18 -8.70 4.98 6.40
CA PHE A 18 -9.38 3.88 5.72
C PHE A 18 -10.43 3.20 6.60
N GLU A 19 -10.13 2.95 7.87
CA GLU A 19 -11.11 2.37 8.81
C GLU A 19 -12.35 3.25 8.95
N ARG A 20 -12.15 4.57 9.04
CA ARG A 20 -13.23 5.57 9.14
C ARG A 20 -14.05 5.67 7.86
N GLU A 21 -13.38 5.77 6.72
CA GLU A 21 -14.03 6.08 5.43
C GLU A 21 -14.51 4.83 4.68
N ARG A 22 -14.02 3.65 5.07
CA ARG A 22 -14.32 2.35 4.44
C ARG A 22 -13.94 2.26 2.96
N VAL A 23 -13.19 3.25 2.48
CA VAL A 23 -12.69 3.37 1.11
C VAL A 23 -11.26 3.88 1.17
N PHE A 24 -10.33 3.14 0.56
CA PHE A 24 -8.95 3.61 0.42
C PHE A 24 -8.77 4.26 -0.95
N ARG A 25 -8.50 5.57 -0.97
CA ARG A 25 -8.36 6.36 -2.21
C ARG A 25 -6.95 6.36 -2.81
N GLY A 26 -5.99 5.74 -2.13
CA GLY A 26 -4.58 5.78 -2.50
C GLY A 26 -3.75 6.66 -1.56
N ALA A 27 -2.48 6.28 -1.37
CA ALA A 27 -1.45 7.14 -0.80
C ALA A 27 -1.11 8.28 -1.78
N PRO A 28 -0.41 9.35 -1.36
CA PRO A 28 -0.03 10.45 -2.25
C PRO A 28 0.67 10.00 -3.55
N VAL A 29 1.56 8.99 -3.46
CA VAL A 29 2.23 8.40 -4.63
C VAL A 29 1.27 7.62 -5.54
N ASP A 30 0.29 6.91 -4.97
CA ASP A 30 -0.71 6.20 -5.77
C ASP A 30 -1.57 7.17 -6.60
N ILE A 31 -1.94 8.30 -5.99
CA ILE A 31 -2.72 9.34 -6.65
C ILE A 31 -1.89 10.02 -7.74
N ALA A 32 -0.62 10.34 -7.45
CA ALA A 32 0.28 10.96 -8.43
C ALA A 32 0.52 10.07 -9.65
N ASP A 33 0.68 8.76 -9.44
CA ASP A 33 0.95 7.80 -10.51
C ASP A 33 -0.33 7.30 -11.20
N GLY A 34 -1.50 7.56 -10.60
CA GLY A 34 -2.81 7.23 -11.15
C GLY A 34 -3.29 5.80 -10.91
N TYR A 35 -2.63 5.04 -10.02
CA TYR A 35 -3.03 3.68 -9.63
C TYR A 35 -2.54 3.30 -8.23
N ILE A 36 -3.21 2.34 -7.58
CA ILE A 36 -2.82 1.85 -6.25
C ILE A 36 -1.67 0.86 -6.38
N HIS A 37 -0.51 1.19 -5.80
CA HIS A 37 0.63 0.28 -5.73
C HIS A 37 0.33 -0.88 -4.77
N LEU A 38 0.41 -2.10 -5.27
CA LEU A 38 0.32 -3.32 -4.48
C LEU A 38 1.62 -4.10 -4.60
N SER A 39 1.92 -4.93 -3.61
CA SER A 39 3.09 -5.82 -3.59
C SER A 39 2.64 -7.28 -3.54
N THR A 40 3.36 -8.16 -4.21
CA THR A 40 3.27 -9.61 -3.94
C THR A 40 3.89 -9.93 -2.58
N ALA A 41 3.68 -11.15 -2.08
CA ALA A 41 4.34 -11.62 -0.86
C ALA A 41 5.88 -11.49 -0.93
N GLU A 42 6.46 -11.82 -2.10
CA GLU A 42 7.91 -11.75 -2.35
C GLU A 42 8.44 -10.31 -2.40
N GLN A 43 7.59 -9.35 -2.78
CA GLN A 43 7.96 -7.93 -2.87
C GLN A 43 7.80 -7.18 -1.54
N LEU A 44 6.95 -7.68 -0.65
CA LEU A 44 6.49 -6.96 0.54
C LEU A 44 7.64 -6.47 1.44
N GLU A 45 8.59 -7.34 1.75
CA GLU A 45 9.73 -7.00 2.62
C GLU A 45 10.60 -5.90 2.00
N SER A 46 10.91 -6.01 0.70
CA SER A 46 11.66 -4.96 0.00
C SER A 46 10.87 -3.65 -0.08
N THR A 47 9.54 -3.69 -0.23
CA THR A 47 8.71 -2.48 -0.27
C THR A 47 8.75 -1.75 1.07
N ILE A 48 8.62 -2.49 2.17
CA ILE A 48 8.69 -1.93 3.53
C ILE A 48 10.07 -1.32 3.77
N ALA A 49 11.15 -2.05 3.49
CA ALA A 49 12.51 -1.57 3.72
C ALA A 49 12.87 -0.32 2.90
N LYS A 50 12.36 -0.18 1.67
CA LYS A 50 12.68 0.96 0.80
C LYS A 50 11.88 2.22 1.09
N HIS A 51 10.61 2.07 1.45
CA HIS A 51 9.66 3.20 1.48
C HIS A 51 9.12 3.51 2.88
N PHE A 52 9.28 2.58 3.84
CA PHE A 52 8.66 2.66 5.16
C PHE A 52 9.67 2.45 6.31
N ALA A 53 10.98 2.49 6.05
CA ALA A 53 12.04 2.33 7.06
C ALA A 53 12.24 3.57 7.96
N GLY A 54 11.15 4.26 8.29
CA GLY A 54 11.16 5.39 9.24
C GLY A 54 11.59 4.97 10.64
#